data_AF-A0A426QX09-F1
#
_entry.id   AF-A0A426QX09-F1
#
_cell.length_a   1.000
_cell.length_b   1.000
_cell.length_c   1.000
_cell.angle_alpha   90.00
_cell.angle_beta   90.00
_cell.angle_gamma   90.00
#
_symmetry.space_group_name_H-M   'P 1'
#
loop_
_entity.id
_entity.type
_entity.pdbx_description
1 polymer ?
#
loop_
_entity_poly.entity_id
_entity_poly.type
_entity_poly.pdbx_seq_one_letter_code
_entity_poly.pdbx_strand_id
1 'polypeptide(L)'
;MDEIDALDYPGRALYDALHRPTDSYDITSLTIEAARVKDRLDKLDLVLRGDVDTWAVLVHDLRTQDYELRINNAAAEARQQASVLRQLISEIRKQQGDGGEPPKAEEDGLDDL
;
A
#
# COMPACT_ATOMS: atom_id res chain seq x y z
N MET A 1 -8.66 10.08 19.30
CA MET A 1 -9.17 9.53 18.02
C MET A 1 -8.34 8.30 17.78
N ASP A 2 -8.97 7.13 17.69
CA ASP A 2 -8.25 5.87 17.53
C ASP A 2 -7.60 5.85 16.14
N GLU A 3 -6.39 5.31 15.97
CA GLU A 3 -5.67 5.38 14.69
C GLU A 3 -6.40 4.65 13.56
N ILE A 4 -7.24 3.68 13.92
CA ILE A 4 -8.06 2.86 13.04
C ILE A 4 -9.28 3.66 12.52
N ASP A 5 -9.77 4.64 13.29
CA ASP A 5 -10.91 5.48 12.92
C ASP A 5 -10.57 6.45 11.77
N ALA A 6 -9.28 6.67 11.51
CA ALA A 6 -8.79 7.54 10.45
C ALA A 6 -8.53 6.81 9.11
N LEU A 7 -8.71 5.49 9.06
CA LEU A 7 -8.53 4.71 7.83
C LEU A 7 -9.72 4.91 6.87
N ASP A 8 -9.43 4.96 5.58
CA ASP A 8 -10.47 4.86 4.57
C ASP A 8 -10.97 3.39 4.49
N TYR A 9 -12.08 3.16 3.77
CA TYR A 9 -12.65 1.81 3.63
C TYR A 9 -11.63 0.72 3.22
N PRO A 10 -10.77 0.90 2.19
CA PRO A 10 -9.89 -0.16 1.76
C PRO A 10 -8.79 -0.50 2.77
N GLY A 11 -8.24 0.49 3.47
CA GLY A 11 -7.28 0.32 4.55
C GLY A 11 -7.92 -0.38 5.74
N ARG A 12 -9.14 0.02 6.13
CA ARG A 12 -9.90 -0.65 7.19
C ARG A 12 -10.16 -2.11 6.87
N ALA A 13 -10.59 -2.41 5.64
CA ALA A 13 -10.81 -3.78 5.20
C ALA A 13 -9.53 -4.64 5.25
N LEU A 14 -8.37 -4.05 4.91
CA LEU A 14 -7.09 -4.74 5.03
C LEU A 14 -6.69 -4.97 6.49
N TYR A 15 -6.89 -3.96 7.35
CA TYR A 15 -6.64 -4.08 8.79
C TYR A 15 -7.46 -5.22 9.40
N ASP A 16 -8.78 -5.23 9.15
CA ASP A 16 -9.69 -6.25 9.67
C ASP A 16 -9.33 -7.67 9.17
N ALA A 17 -8.74 -7.78 7.97
CA ALA A 17 -8.30 -9.06 7.39
C ALA A 17 -6.98 -9.58 7.96
N LEU A 18 -6.11 -8.71 8.49
CA LEU A 18 -4.78 -9.07 8.97
C LEU A 18 -4.66 -9.09 10.49
N HIS A 19 -5.35 -8.18 11.18
CA HIS A 19 -5.24 -8.02 12.62
C HIS A 19 -5.85 -9.20 13.38
N ARG A 20 -5.14 -9.68 14.40
CA ARG A 20 -5.64 -10.68 15.36
C ARG A 20 -5.69 -10.07 16.76
N PRO A 21 -6.71 -10.38 17.58
CA PRO A 21 -6.78 -9.88 18.97
C PRO A 21 -5.59 -10.30 19.86
N THR A 22 -4.86 -11.34 19.46
CA THR A 22 -3.68 -11.85 20.16
C THR A 22 -2.36 -11.27 19.65
N ASP A 23 -2.40 -10.42 18.62
CA ASP A 23 -1.20 -9.81 18.06
C ASP A 23 -0.50 -8.94 19.10
N SER A 24 0.83 -8.97 19.08
CA SER A 24 1.62 -8.00 19.85
C SER A 24 1.36 -6.59 19.32
N TYR A 25 1.74 -5.59 20.12
CA TYR A 25 1.66 -4.20 19.69
C TYR A 25 2.46 -3.95 18.41
N ASP A 26 3.62 -4.59 18.25
CA ASP A 26 4.47 -4.43 17.06
C ASP A 26 3.78 -4.94 15.79
N ILE A 27 3.12 -6.11 15.85
CA ILE A 27 2.34 -6.66 14.73
C ILE A 27 1.13 -5.76 14.43
N THR A 28 0.47 -5.26 15.47
CA THR A 28 -0.67 -4.34 15.34
C THR A 28 -0.24 -3.04 14.64
N SER A 29 0.91 -2.48 15.03
CA SER A 29 1.49 -1.28 14.42
C SER A 29 1.83 -1.49 12.94
N LEU A 30 2.48 -2.62 12.60
CA LEU A 30 2.76 -2.98 11.20
C LEU A 30 1.47 -3.14 10.39
N THR A 31 0.42 -3.69 10.99
CA THR A 31 -0.88 -3.87 10.34
C THR A 31 -1.57 -2.53 10.06
N ILE A 32 -1.49 -1.56 10.99
CA ILE A 32 -1.98 -0.20 10.78
C ILE A 32 -1.20 0.48 9.64
N GLU A 33 0.12 0.34 9.60
CA GLU A 33 0.92 0.91 8.50
C GLU A 33 0.60 0.27 7.14
N ALA A 34 0.39 -1.04 7.10
CA ALA A 34 -0.05 -1.73 5.88
C ALA A 34 -1.41 -1.19 5.38
N ALA A 35 -2.35 -0.94 6.30
CA ALA A 35 -3.64 -0.33 6.00
C ALA A 35 -3.49 1.09 5.42
N ARG A 36 -2.64 1.93 6.03
CA ARG A 36 -2.34 3.29 5.53
C ARG A 36 -1.73 3.28 4.13
N VAL A 37 -0.86 2.31 3.84
CA VAL A 37 -0.28 2.13 2.49
C VAL A 37 -1.37 1.70 1.49
N LYS A 38 -2.30 0.83 1.90
CA LYS A 38 -3.43 0.43 1.04
C LYS A 38 -4.35 1.61 0.70
N ASP A 39 -4.64 2.49 1.65
CA ASP A 39 -5.41 3.72 1.39
C ASP A 39 -4.70 4.62 0.39
N ARG A 40 -3.38 4.79 0.54
CA ARG A 40 -2.59 5.61 -0.38
C ARG A 40 -2.54 5.03 -1.79
N LEU A 41 -2.45 3.71 -1.91
CA LEU A 41 -2.52 3.02 -3.20
C LEU A 41 -3.88 3.20 -3.87
N ASP A 42 -4.98 3.21 -3.11
CA ASP A 42 -6.32 3.48 -3.64
C ASP A 42 -6.41 4.90 -4.22
N LYS A 43 -5.91 5.89 -3.48
CA LYS A 43 -5.84 7.28 -3.94
C LYS A 43 -4.98 7.43 -5.21
N LEU A 44 -3.83 6.76 -5.26
CA LEU A 44 -2.97 6.76 -6.45
C LEU A 44 -3.65 6.09 -7.65
N ASP A 45 -4.43 5.04 -7.43
CA ASP A 45 -5.20 4.39 -8.49
C ASP A 45 -6.30 5.32 -9.05
N LEU A 46 -6.98 6.09 -8.20
CA LEU A 46 -7.93 7.13 -8.66
C LEU A 46 -7.25 8.18 -9.55
N VAL A 47 -6.06 8.65 -9.15
CA VAL A 47 -5.25 9.59 -9.95
C VAL A 47 -4.85 8.96 -11.29
N LEU A 48 -4.39 7.70 -11.28
CA LEU A 48 -3.92 7.00 -12.48
C LEU A 48 -5.05 6.63 -13.45
N ARG A 49 -6.27 6.42 -12.95
CA ARG A 49 -7.47 6.24 -13.78
C ARG A 49 -7.94 7.52 -14.46
N GLY A 50 -7.35 8.67 -14.10
CA GLY A 50 -7.68 9.95 -14.70
C GLY A 50 -9.01 10.52 -14.21
N ASP A 51 -9.45 10.18 -12.99
CA ASP A 51 -10.63 10.79 -12.38
C ASP A 51 -10.34 12.26 -12.06
N VAL A 52 -10.73 13.15 -12.98
CA VAL A 52 -10.33 14.57 -13.04
C VAL A 52 -10.61 15.31 -11.73
N ASP A 53 -11.72 15.00 -11.05
CA ASP A 53 -12.11 15.65 -9.80
C ASP A 53 -11.24 15.21 -8.60
N THR A 54 -10.39 14.19 -8.77
CA THR A 54 -9.52 13.64 -7.71
C THR A 54 -8.11 14.24 -7.70
N TRP A 55 -7.62 14.78 -8.82
CA TRP A 55 -6.23 15.29 -8.96
C TRP A 55 -6.11 16.75 -9.40
N ALA A 56 -7.24 17.41 -9.63
CA ALA A 56 -7.29 18.80 -10.07
C ALA A 56 -8.31 19.60 -9.24
N VAL A 57 -7.90 20.79 -8.77
CA VAL A 57 -8.82 21.86 -8.40
C VAL A 57 -8.57 23.01 -9.37
N LEU A 58 -9.59 23.45 -10.09
CA LEU A 58 -9.49 24.63 -10.94
C LEU A 58 -9.39 25.88 -10.05
N VAL A 59 -8.23 26.52 -10.05
CA VAL A 59 -8.01 27.81 -9.39
C VAL A 59 -7.90 28.87 -10.48
N HIS A 60 -8.72 29.93 -10.42
CA HIS A 60 -8.74 30.97 -11.45
C HIS A 60 -7.72 32.08 -11.13
N ASP A 61 -6.67 32.22 -11.93
CA ASP A 61 -5.78 33.39 -11.99
C ASP A 61 -6.44 34.47 -12.88
N LEU A 62 -6.43 35.72 -12.44
CA LEU A 62 -7.02 36.87 -13.14
C LEU A 62 -6.00 37.58 -14.06
N ARG A 63 -4.74 37.13 -14.11
CA ARG A 63 -3.63 37.83 -14.79
C ARG A 63 -3.01 37.08 -15.97
N THR A 64 -3.24 35.77 -16.13
CA THR A 64 -2.75 34.99 -17.28
C THR A 64 -3.85 34.05 -17.80
N GLN A 65 -3.92 33.85 -19.12
CA GLN A 65 -4.98 33.07 -19.77
C GLN A 65 -4.75 31.54 -19.80
N ASP A 66 -3.67 31.03 -19.21
CA ASP A 66 -3.33 29.59 -19.25
C ASP A 66 -3.11 29.00 -17.84
N TYR A 67 -3.61 27.77 -17.62
CA TYR A 67 -3.36 26.95 -16.44
C TYR A 67 -2.59 25.69 -16.83
N GLU A 68 -1.50 25.38 -16.12
CA GLU A 68 -0.76 24.13 -16.29
C GLU A 68 -0.90 23.26 -15.05
N LEU A 69 -1.51 22.08 -15.20
CA LEU A 69 -1.58 21.05 -14.16
C LEU A 69 -0.67 19.88 -14.55
N ARG A 70 0.38 19.65 -13.76
CA ARG A 70 1.34 18.56 -13.95
C ARG A 70 1.16 17.50 -12.87
N ILE A 71 0.54 16.37 -13.22
CA ILE A 71 0.72 15.14 -12.44
C ILE A 71 2.00 14.46 -12.93
N ASN A 72 3.08 14.65 -12.19
CA ASN A 72 4.29 13.88 -12.42
C ASN A 72 4.39 12.79 -11.34
N ASN A 73 4.92 11.62 -11.72
CA ASN A 73 5.37 10.57 -10.82
C ASN A 73 4.33 9.66 -10.12
N ALA A 74 3.02 9.87 -10.25
CA ALA A 74 2.00 9.03 -9.59
C ALA A 74 2.16 7.52 -9.85
N ALA A 75 2.55 7.15 -11.07
CA ALA A 75 2.79 5.75 -11.43
C ALA A 75 4.03 5.16 -10.76
N ALA A 76 5.07 5.98 -10.54
CA ALA A 76 6.29 5.53 -9.84
C ALA A 76 6.02 5.38 -8.34
N GLU A 77 5.33 6.35 -7.74
CA GLU A 77 4.89 6.29 -6.33
C GLU A 77 4.01 5.07 -6.08
N ALA A 78 3.07 4.77 -6.97
CA ALA A 78 2.22 3.58 -6.86
C ALA A 78 3.04 2.28 -6.85
N ARG A 79 4.05 2.17 -7.70
CA ARG A 79 4.95 1.00 -7.72
C ARG A 79 5.76 0.87 -6.44
N GLN A 80 6.27 1.99 -5.92
CA GLN A 80 7.02 2.01 -4.66
C GLN A 80 6.15 1.59 -3.48
N GLN A 81 4.97 2.20 -3.33
CA GLN A 81 4.01 1.88 -2.27
C GLN A 81 3.55 0.41 -2.37
N ALA A 82 3.35 -0.12 -3.58
CA ALA A 82 3.00 -1.54 -3.77
C ALA A 82 4.13 -2.48 -3.30
N SER A 83 5.39 -2.08 -3.48
CA SER A 83 6.53 -2.85 -2.95
C SER A 83 6.55 -2.83 -1.42
N VAL A 84 6.34 -1.65 -0.82
CA VAL A 84 6.25 -1.50 0.65
C VAL A 84 5.12 -2.35 1.21
N LEU A 85 3.92 -2.32 0.60
CA LEU A 85 2.78 -3.10 1.05
C LEU A 85 3.07 -4.60 1.07
N ARG A 86 3.70 -5.14 0.01
CA ARG A 86 4.09 -6.55 -0.04
C ARG A 86 5.07 -6.93 1.08
N GLN A 87 6.02 -6.04 1.37
CA GLN A 87 7.01 -6.26 2.44
C GLN A 87 6.34 -6.27 3.82
N LEU A 88 5.44 -5.31 4.09
CA LEU A 88 4.68 -5.25 5.34
C LEU A 88 3.81 -6.50 5.54
N ILE A 89 3.04 -6.91 4.51
CA ILE A 89 2.19 -8.11 4.60
C ILE A 89 3.04 -9.38 4.86
N SER A 90 4.18 -9.50 4.21
CA SER A 90 5.07 -10.65 4.39
C SER A 90 5.64 -10.70 5.81
N GLU A 91 6.05 -9.56 6.36
CA GLU A 91 6.58 -9.47 7.72
C GLU A 91 5.49 -9.75 8.77
N ILE A 92 4.28 -9.21 8.58
CA ILE A 92 3.12 -9.50 9.45
C ILE A 92 2.84 -11.00 9.49
N ARG A 93 2.71 -11.65 8.32
CA ARG A 93 2.44 -13.09 8.24
C ARG A 93 3.54 -13.92 8.87
N LYS A 94 4.80 -13.54 8.65
CA LYS A 94 5.95 -14.20 9.27
C LYS A 94 5.89 -14.12 10.79
N GLN A 95 5.60 -12.95 11.35
CA GLN A 95 5.48 -12.76 12.80
C GLN A 95 4.25 -13.44 13.40
N GLN A 96 3.18 -13.57 12.61
CA GLN A 96 1.96 -14.29 12.99
C GLN A 96 2.08 -15.82 12.92
N GLY A 97 3.21 -16.36 12.46
CA GLY A 97 3.43 -17.80 12.30
C GLY A 97 2.82 -18.40 11.04
N ASP A 98 2.29 -17.56 10.14
CA ASP A 98 1.73 -17.95 8.83
C ASP A 98 2.82 -18.05 7.74
N GLY A 99 4.06 -17.70 8.08
CA GLY A 99 5.23 -17.84 7.22
C GLY A 99 5.57 -19.31 7.01
N GLY A 100 4.77 -20.00 6.20
CA GLY A 100 5.11 -21.32 5.68
C GLY A 100 6.51 -21.30 5.08
N GLU A 101 7.26 -22.36 5.36
CA GLU A 101 8.60 -22.61 4.83
C GLU A 101 8.62 -22.27 3.32
N PRO A 102 9.54 -21.42 2.83
CA PRO A 102 9.69 -21.25 1.39
C PRO A 102 9.89 -22.64 0.77
N PRO A 103 9.31 -22.94 -0.41
CA PRO A 103 9.56 -24.21 -1.06
C PRO A 103 11.07 -24.38 -1.15
N LYS A 104 11.62 -25.43 -0.52
CA LYS A 104 13.02 -25.79 -0.67
C LYS A 104 13.26 -25.85 -2.16
N ALA A 105 14.13 -24.98 -2.67
CA ALA A 105 14.69 -25.17 -3.99
C ALA A 105 15.24 -26.60 -3.98
N GLU A 106 14.67 -27.46 -4.82
CA GLU A 106 15.27 -28.76 -5.09
C GLU A 106 16.75 -28.48 -5.37
N GLU A 107 17.64 -29.09 -4.58
CA GLU A 107 19.07 -29.11 -4.89
C GLU A 107 19.18 -29.66 -6.32
N ASP A 108 19.44 -28.75 -7.26
CA ASP A 108 19.64 -29.04 -8.66
C ASP A 108 20.81 -30.02 -8.75
N GLY A 109 20.46 -31.28 -9.06
CA GLY A 109 21.36 -32.42 -9.15
C GLY A 109 22.32 -32.26 -10.32
N LEU A 110 23.34 -31.41 -10.16
CA LEU A 110 24.50 -31.32 -11.03
C LEU A 110 25.67 -32.13 -10.44
N ASP A 111 25.38 -33.40 -10.11
CA ASP A 111 26.40 -34.38 -9.72
C ASP A 111 26.70 -35.40 -10.85
N ASP A 112 26.21 -35.18 -12.07
CA ASP A 112 26.58 -35.98 -13.24
C ASP A 112 26.50 -35.17 -14.55
N LEU A 113 27.56 -34.44 -14.91
CA LEU A 113 28.01 -34.24 -16.30
C LEU A 113 29.48 -33.81 -16.43
#